data_AF-A0A4U6KX68-F1
#
_entry.id   AF-A0A4U6KX68-F1
#
_cell.length_a   1.000
_cell.length_b   1.000
_cell.length_c   1.000
_cell.angle_alpha   90.00
_cell.angle_beta   90.00
_cell.angle_gamma   90.00
#
_symmetry.space_group_name_H-M   'P 1'
#
loop_
_entity.id
_entity.type
_entity.pdbx_description
1 polymer ?
#
loop_
_entity_poly.entity_id
_entity_poly.type
_entity_poly.pdbx_seq_one_letter_code
_entity_poly.pdbx_strand_id
1 'polypeptide(L)'
;NFMEITQRLPIKLMIEITENQTLTITPAIKELIRSLRNRGVLFALDDFGTGYANLCYLNELDLDVIKIDKTFIKAIKEAEQH
;
A
#
# COMPACT_ATOMS: atom_id res chain seq x y z
N ASN A 1 1.53 8.93 23.57
CA ASN A 1 0.72 8.75 22.34
C ASN A 1 1.43 7.72 21.45
N PHE A 2 0.75 6.73 20.84
CA PHE A 2 1.38 5.68 20.01
C PHE A 2 2.34 6.25 18.96
N MET A 3 1.92 7.30 18.25
CA MET A 3 2.74 7.97 17.23
C MET A 3 4.00 8.64 17.78
N GLU A 4 3.93 9.14 19.01
CA GLU A 4 5.07 9.78 19.67
C GLU A 4 6.11 8.75 20.10
N ILE A 5 5.67 7.54 20.49
CA ILE A 5 6.56 6.44 20.84
C ILE A 5 7.30 5.94 19.61
N THR A 6 6.58 5.73 18.49
CA THR A 6 7.19 5.22 17.25
C THR A 6 8.20 6.21 16.66
N GLN A 7 7.97 7.53 16.80
CA GLN A 7 8.91 8.56 16.36
C GLN A 7 10.21 8.64 17.17
N ARG A 8 10.23 8.10 18.40
CA ARG A 8 11.41 8.11 19.28
C ARG A 8 12.25 6.84 19.19
N LEU A 9 11.77 5.84 18.46
CA LEU A 9 12.46 4.57 18.23
C LEU A 9 13.03 4.56 16.80
N PRO A 10 14.12 3.83 16.51
CA PRO A 10 14.67 3.68 15.17
C PRO A 10 13.82 2.72 14.32
N ILE A 11 12.49 2.88 14.34
CA ILE A 11 11.53 2.07 13.61
C ILE A 11 10.75 2.94 12.63
N LYS A 12 10.38 2.38 11.48
CA LYS A 12 9.44 3.02 10.55
C LYS A 12 8.10 2.29 10.64
N LEU A 13 7.02 3.06 10.79
CA LEU A 13 5.68 2.50 10.74
C LEU A 13 5.21 2.45 9.29
N MET A 14 4.68 1.30 8.86
CA MET A 14 4.05 1.13 7.57
C MET A 14 2.59 0.72 7.76
N ILE A 15 1.69 1.34 7.01
CA ILE A 15 0.29 0.94 6.91
C ILE A 15 0.09 0.29 5.55
N GLU A 16 -0.45 -0.93 5.57
CA GLU A 16 -0.77 -1.68 4.35
C GLU A 16 -2.27 -1.55 4.06
N ILE A 17 -2.59 -1.14 2.84
CA ILE A 17 -3.95 -1.07 2.30
C ILE A 17 -4.11 -2.29 1.40
N THR A 18 -5.09 -3.16 1.67
CA THR A 18 -5.33 -4.35 0.86
C THR A 18 -6.25 -4.04 -0.33
N GLU A 19 -5.95 -4.56 -1.52
CA GLU A 19 -6.78 -4.33 -2.73
C GLU A 19 -8.18 -4.95 -2.60
N ASN A 20 -8.30 -6.05 -1.85
CA ASN A 20 -9.54 -6.82 -1.70
C ASN A 20 -10.63 -6.10 -0.89
N GLN A 21 -10.31 -4.99 -0.21
CA GLN A 21 -11.30 -4.10 0.38
C GLN A 21 -11.49 -2.91 -0.55
N THR A 22 -12.74 -2.67 -0.98
CA THR A 22 -13.06 -1.48 -1.78
C THR A 22 -12.76 -0.22 -0.97
N LEU A 23 -11.62 0.39 -1.26
CA LEU A 23 -11.26 1.69 -0.70
C LEU A 23 -11.86 2.78 -1.59
N THR A 24 -12.90 3.46 -1.09
CA THR A 24 -13.40 4.66 -1.75
C THR A 24 -12.40 5.79 -1.53
N ILE A 25 -11.70 6.17 -2.59
CA ILE A 25 -10.77 7.29 -2.55
C ILE A 25 -11.57 8.59 -2.46
N THR A 26 -11.58 9.18 -1.27
CA THR A 26 -12.20 10.48 -1.03
C THR A 26 -11.14 11.53 -0.72
N PRO A 27 -11.43 12.84 -0.87
CA PRO A 27 -10.52 13.89 -0.44
C PRO A 27 -10.05 13.73 1.01
N ALA A 28 -10.95 13.33 1.91
CA ALA A 28 -10.63 13.10 3.33
C ALA A 28 -9.61 11.96 3.53
N ILE A 29 -9.74 10.86 2.78
CA ILE A 29 -8.76 9.77 2.82
C ILE A 29 -7.39 10.23 2.31
N LYS A 30 -7.35 11.02 1.23
CA LYS A 30 -6.09 11.58 0.72
C LYS A 30 -5.43 12.49 1.74
N GLU A 31 -6.19 13.35 2.40
CA GLU A 31 -5.69 14.23 3.46
C GLU A 31 -5.17 13.46 4.68
N LEU A 32 -5.87 12.40 5.09
CA LEU A 32 -5.43 11.52 6.17
C LEU A 32 -4.08 10.86 5.84
N ILE A 33 -3.96 10.26 4.65
CA ILE A 33 -2.73 9.61 4.19
C ILE A 33 -1.58 10.62 4.17
N ARG A 34 -1.78 11.80 3.55
CA ARG A 34 -0.77 12.87 3.53
C ARG A 34 -0.35 13.32 4.92
N SER A 35 -1.30 13.48 5.84
CA SER A 35 -1.02 13.88 7.23
C SER A 35 -0.17 12.84 7.97
N LEU A 36 -0.46 11.56 7.79
CA LEU A 36 0.32 10.46 8.38
C LEU A 36 1.70 10.34 7.73
N ARG A 37 1.80 10.49 6.40
CA ARG A 37 3.09 10.54 5.68
C ARG A 37 3.98 11.66 6.18
N ASN A 38 3.44 12.86 6.39
CA ASN A 38 4.18 13.99 6.96
C ASN A 38 4.72 13.72 8.38
N ARG A 39 4.20 12.69 9.06
CA ARG A 39 4.68 12.23 10.37
C ARG A 39 5.64 11.04 10.29
N GLY A 40 6.06 10.65 9.09
CA GLY A 40 7.01 9.57 8.84
C GLY A 40 6.38 8.18 8.67
N VAL A 41 5.05 8.10 8.53
CA VAL A 41 4.36 6.82 8.25
C VAL A 41 4.48 6.50 6.77
N LEU A 42 4.85 5.27 6.46
CA LEU A 42 4.90 4.74 5.09
C LEU A 42 3.58 4.07 4.75
N PHE A 43 3.24 4.05 3.46
CA PHE A 43 2.07 3.36 2.96
C PHE A 43 2.43 2.33 1.89
N ALA A 44 1.83 1.15 1.99
CA ALA A 44 1.94 0.10 0.99
C ALA A 44 0.56 -0.28 0.45
N LEU A 45 0.50 -0.63 -0.83
CA LEU A 45 -0.63 -1.38 -1.40
C LEU A 45 -0.29 -2.87 -1.38
N ASP A 46 -1.13 -3.66 -0.73
CA ASP A 46 -0.96 -5.11 -0.58
C ASP A 46 -1.89 -5.92 -1.49
N ASP A 47 -1.49 -7.16 -1.77
CA ASP A 47 -2.16 -8.10 -2.68
C ASP A 47 -2.41 -7.53 -4.08
N PHE A 48 -1.48 -6.71 -4.60
CA PHE A 48 -1.64 -6.10 -5.91
C PHE A 48 -1.76 -7.17 -7.00
N GLY A 49 -2.87 -7.13 -7.75
CA GLY A 49 -3.14 -8.03 -8.88
C GLY A 49 -4.06 -9.21 -8.57
N THR A 50 -4.62 -9.33 -7.36
CA THR A 50 -5.63 -10.35 -7.04
C THR A 50 -7.08 -9.91 -7.36
N GLY A 51 -7.30 -8.65 -7.72
CA GLY A 51 -8.60 -8.06 -8.02
C GLY A 51 -8.60 -7.22 -9.31
N TYR A 52 -9.50 -6.24 -9.38
CA TYR A 52 -9.38 -5.18 -10.39
C TYR A 52 -8.13 -4.38 -10.05
N ALA A 53 -6.99 -4.76 -10.64
CA ALA A 53 -5.69 -4.11 -10.51
C ALA A 53 -5.80 -2.61 -10.85
N ASN A 54 -6.29 -1.83 -9.89
CA ASN A 54 -6.77 -0.50 -10.16
C ASN A 54 -5.57 0.42 -10.06
N LEU A 55 -4.85 0.55 -11.17
CA LEU A 55 -3.75 1.51 -11.34
C LEU A 55 -4.15 2.93 -10.90
N CYS A 56 -5.46 3.24 -10.83
CA CYS A 56 -6.00 4.45 -10.22
C CYS A 56 -5.47 4.66 -8.79
N TYR A 57 -5.38 3.62 -7.94
CA TYR A 57 -4.84 3.75 -6.58
C TYR A 57 -3.38 4.23 -6.58
N LEU A 58 -2.56 3.77 -7.53
CA LEU A 58 -1.15 4.18 -7.63
C LEU A 58 -1.02 5.66 -8.03
N ASN A 59 -1.97 6.16 -8.81
CA ASN A 59 -1.99 7.56 -9.25
C ASN A 59 -2.62 8.49 -8.20
N GLU A 60 -3.61 7.99 -7.45
CA GLU A 60 -4.40 8.81 -6.53
C GLU A 60 -3.95 8.77 -5.08
N LEU A 61 -3.30 7.68 -4.66
CA LEU A 61 -2.74 7.52 -3.33
C LEU A 61 -1.23 7.68 -3.44
N ASP A 62 -0.69 8.65 -2.71
CA ASP A 62 0.74 8.77 -2.51
C ASP A 62 1.20 7.53 -1.72
N LEU A 63 1.61 6.46 -2.41
CA LEU A 63 2.12 5.21 -1.81
C LEU A 63 3.65 5.19 -1.82
N ASP A 64 4.27 4.41 -0.94
CA ASP A 64 5.73 4.22 -0.88
C ASP A 64 6.14 2.84 -1.41
N VAL A 65 5.27 1.83 -1.26
CA VAL A 65 5.55 0.44 -1.62
C VAL A 65 4.33 -0.17 -2.33
N ILE A 66 4.60 -1.03 -3.30
CA ILE A 66 3.61 -1.93 -3.91
C ILE A 66 4.07 -3.35 -3.63
N LYS A 67 3.20 -4.18 -3.05
CA LYS A 67 3.44 -5.60 -2.82
C LYS A 67 2.69 -6.40 -3.88
N ILE A 68 3.43 -7.04 -4.77
CA ILE A 68 2.89 -7.90 -5.83
C ILE A 68 2.47 -9.23 -5.19
N ASP A 69 1.25 -9.67 -5.46
CA ASP A 69 0.78 -10.95 -4.92
C ASP A 69 1.59 -12.14 -5.46
N LYS A 70 1.75 -13.16 -4.60
CA LYS A 70 2.54 -14.36 -4.93
C LYS A 70 1.94 -15.18 -6.06
N THR A 71 0.62 -15.14 -6.27
CA THR A 71 -0.02 -15.86 -7.37
C THR A 71 0.45 -15.33 -8.73
N PHE A 72 0.65 -14.02 -8.85
CA PHE A 72 1.18 -13.39 -10.06
C PHE A 72 2.62 -13.85 -10.36
N ILE A 73 3.48 -13.87 -9.32
CA ILE A 73 4.85 -14.35 -9.45
C ILE A 73 4.89 -15.83 -9.84
N LYS A 74 3.97 -16.64 -9.29
CA LYS A 74 3.86 -18.06 -9.64
C LYS A 74 3.45 -18.25 -11.10
N ALA A 75 2.46 -17.50 -11.58
CA ALA A 75 1.99 -17.56 -12.96
C ALA A 75 3.09 -17.21 -13.97
N ILE A 76 3.91 -16.18 -13.69
CA ILE A 76 5.05 -15.82 -14.56
C ILE A 76 6.04 -16.99 -14.67
N LYS A 77 6.40 -17.61 -13.54
CA LYS A 77 7.33 -18.75 -13.54
C LYS A 77 6.81 -19.96 -14.30
N GLU A 78 5.50 -20.19 -14.29
CA GLU A 78 4.88 -21.27 -15.06
C GLU A 78 4.89 -20.95 -16.56
N ALA A 79 4.64 -19.70 -16.95
CA ALA A 79 4.69 -19.26 -18.34
C ALA A 79 6.09 -19.32 -18.97
N GLU A 80 7.16 -19.06 -18.20
CA GLU A 80 8.55 -19.17 -18.68
C GLU A 80 9.00 -20.62 -18.95
N GLN A 81 8.25 -21.61 -18.47
CA GLN A 81 8.57 -23.03 -18.66
C GLN A 81 7.90 -23.64 -19.91
N HIS A 82 7.22 -22.85 -20.72
CA HIS A 82 6.54 -23.25 -21.96
C HIS A 82 7.01 -22.39 -23.13
#